data_AF-A0A1I4IL16-F1
#
_entry.id   AF-A0A1I4IL16-F1
#
_cell.length_a   1.000
_cell.length_b   1.000
_cell.length_c   1.000
_cell.angle_alpha   90.00
_cell.angle_beta   90.00
_cell.angle_gamma   90.00
#
_symmetry.space_group_name_H-M   'P 1'
#
loop_
_entity.id
_entity.type
_entity.pdbx_description
1 polymer ?
#
loop_
_entity_poly.entity_id
_entity_poly.type
_entity_poly.pdbx_seq_one_letter_code
_entity_poly.pdbx_strand_id
1 'polypeptide(L)'
;MSIVPASIQAVWHSAQLLIAFHKNKDKTKRDVPYFWRPKEAFARLAAKPEDQEAVVVMRAADAEGSDVQIKMHSDKIVIRRDRDLGWSGLIIDDHQIQIKVDGTVIRIDPDGGVVVERDSQKTHLEGTGEIFRFTPDTKIVVSADGGRMSRETDVTFDGFTPDGVISRRK
;
A
#
# COMPACT_ATOMS: atom_id res chain seq x y z
N MET A 1 -14.48 30.37 6.18
CA MET A 1 -13.97 29.85 4.89
C MET A 1 -14.96 28.84 4.37
N SER A 2 -15.52 29.06 3.18
CA SER A 2 -16.43 28.11 2.54
C SER A 2 -15.61 26.94 2.01
N ILE A 3 -15.87 25.75 2.52
CA ILE A 3 -15.33 24.51 1.94
C ILE A 3 -16.16 24.29 0.67
N VAL A 4 -15.66 24.77 -0.46
CA VAL A 4 -16.23 24.41 -1.75
C VAL A 4 -16.05 22.90 -1.87
N PRO A 5 -17.13 22.11 -1.96
CA PRO A 5 -16.98 20.67 -2.18
C PRO A 5 -16.25 20.53 -3.51
N ALA A 6 -15.12 19.81 -3.50
CA ALA A 6 -14.39 19.50 -4.72
C ALA A 6 -15.40 18.92 -5.72
N SER A 7 -15.62 19.62 -6.84
CA SER A 7 -16.54 19.14 -7.86
C SER A 7 -16.07 17.77 -8.30
N ILE A 8 -16.87 16.74 -8.02
CA ILE A 8 -16.61 15.36 -8.45
C ILE A 8 -16.64 15.38 -9.99
N GLN A 9 -15.49 15.53 -10.61
CA GLN A 9 -15.36 15.40 -12.06
C GLN A 9 -15.16 13.93 -12.40
N ALA A 10 -15.94 13.44 -13.36
CA ALA A 10 -15.66 12.15 -13.97
C ALA A 10 -14.30 12.21 -14.68
N VAL A 11 -13.30 11.53 -14.11
CA VAL A 11 -11.92 11.50 -14.65
C VAL A 11 -11.80 10.52 -15.82
N TRP A 12 -12.65 9.49 -15.87
CA TRP A 12 -12.59 8.41 -16.88
C TRP A 12 -13.89 8.32 -17.68
N HIS A 13 -13.79 8.18 -19.01
CA HIS A 13 -14.97 8.09 -19.90
C HIS A 13 -15.30 6.65 -20.36
N SER A 14 -14.34 5.74 -20.31
CA SER A 14 -14.52 4.33 -20.70
C SER A 14 -13.41 3.45 -20.12
N ALA A 15 -13.67 2.15 -20.04
CA ALA A 15 -12.68 1.13 -19.71
C ALA A 15 -12.65 0.03 -20.78
N GLN A 16 -11.46 -0.50 -21.07
CA GLN A 16 -11.25 -1.60 -22.00
C GLN A 16 -10.25 -2.62 -21.43
N LEU A 17 -10.57 -3.91 -21.53
CA LEU A 17 -9.63 -4.99 -21.27
C LEU A 17 -8.80 -5.28 -22.52
N LEU A 18 -7.47 -5.41 -22.35
CA LEU A 18 -6.55 -5.86 -23.38
C LEU A 18 -5.78 -7.08 -22.88
N ILE A 19 -5.58 -8.07 -23.76
CA ILE A 19 -4.72 -9.22 -23.49
C ILE A 19 -3.42 -9.05 -24.28
N ALA A 20 -2.30 -8.99 -23.57
CA ALA A 20 -0.98 -8.88 -24.17
C ALA A 20 -0.39 -10.26 -24.45
N PHE A 21 0.04 -10.50 -25.68
CA PHE A 21 0.74 -11.72 -26.08
C PHE A 21 2.20 -11.41 -26.40
N HIS A 22 3.11 -11.91 -25.57
CA HIS A 22 4.56 -11.73 -25.72
C HIS A 22 5.22 -12.76 -26.64
N LYS A 23 4.48 -13.78 -27.09
CA LYS A 23 4.96 -14.83 -27.99
C LYS A 23 4.05 -15.05 -29.20
N ASN A 24 4.65 -15.34 -30.34
CA ASN A 24 3.98 -15.77 -31.56
C ASN A 24 3.37 -17.18 -31.44
N LYS A 25 2.55 -17.56 -32.42
CA LYS A 25 1.93 -18.91 -32.47
C LYS A 25 2.97 -20.03 -32.53
N ASP A 26 4.12 -19.76 -33.13
CA ASP A 26 5.30 -20.64 -33.19
C ASP A 26 6.18 -20.60 -31.91
N LYS A 27 5.70 -19.93 -30.84
CA LYS A 27 6.38 -19.73 -29.55
C LYS A 27 7.61 -18.82 -29.57
N THR A 28 7.93 -18.17 -30.70
CA THR A 28 9.00 -17.16 -30.74
C THR A 28 8.63 -15.93 -29.93
N LYS A 29 9.60 -15.34 -29.21
CA LYS A 29 9.38 -14.12 -28.41
C LYS A 29 9.22 -12.93 -29.37
N ARG A 30 8.30 -12.03 -29.05
CA ARG A 30 8.15 -10.75 -29.76
C ARG A 30 8.97 -9.66 -29.08
N ASP A 31 9.44 -8.71 -29.88
CA ASP A 31 10.04 -7.47 -29.36
C ASP A 31 8.97 -6.55 -28.78
N VAL A 32 7.78 -6.52 -29.40
CA VAL A 32 6.61 -5.75 -28.93
C VAL A 32 5.42 -6.70 -28.69
N PRO A 33 4.74 -6.65 -27.54
CA PRO A 33 3.57 -7.49 -27.29
C PRO A 33 2.43 -7.15 -28.25
N TYR A 34 1.73 -8.18 -28.72
CA TYR A 34 0.49 -8.00 -29.47
C TYR A 34 -0.67 -7.83 -28.48
N PHE A 35 -1.39 -6.71 -28.56
CA PHE A 35 -2.58 -6.47 -27.74
C PHE A 35 -3.84 -6.90 -28.49
N TRP A 36 -4.50 -7.92 -27.96
CA TRP A 36 -5.80 -8.36 -28.44
C TRP A 36 -6.93 -7.74 -27.60
N ARG A 37 -8.01 -7.35 -28.29
CA ARG A 37 -9.24 -6.81 -27.71
C ARG A 37 -10.33 -7.87 -27.75
N PRO A 38 -10.79 -8.40 -26.60
CA PRO A 38 -12.01 -9.19 -26.56
C PRO A 38 -13.19 -8.36 -27.07
N LYS A 39 -14.07 -8.95 -27.88
CA LYS A 39 -15.15 -8.22 -28.56
C LYS A 39 -16.13 -7.51 -27.61
N GLU A 40 -16.36 -8.09 -26.43
CA GLU A 40 -17.37 -7.60 -25.47
C GLU A 40 -16.74 -6.97 -24.21
N ALA A 41 -15.43 -6.74 -24.20
CA ALA A 41 -14.73 -6.21 -23.02
C ALA A 41 -14.50 -4.69 -23.10
N PHE A 42 -15.56 -3.95 -23.45
CA PHE A 42 -15.60 -2.49 -23.49
C PHE A 42 -16.85 -1.99 -22.76
N ALA A 43 -16.68 -1.01 -21.89
CA ALA A 43 -17.79 -0.37 -21.19
C ALA A 43 -17.63 1.16 -21.19
N ARG A 44 -18.74 1.86 -21.40
CA ARG A 44 -18.84 3.30 -21.10
C ARG A 44 -19.11 3.48 -19.61
N LEU A 45 -18.43 4.43 -18.99
CA LEU A 45 -18.65 4.79 -17.60
C LEU A 45 -19.65 5.95 -17.54
N ALA A 46 -20.59 5.94 -16.60
CA ALA A 46 -21.55 7.03 -16.45
C ALA A 46 -20.87 8.31 -15.97
N ALA A 47 -21.51 9.44 -16.25
CA ALA A 47 -20.98 10.76 -15.93
C ALA A 47 -20.95 11.09 -14.42
N LYS A 48 -21.61 10.28 -13.58
CA LYS A 48 -21.63 10.42 -12.12
C LYS A 48 -20.78 9.32 -11.48
N PRO A 49 -19.53 9.61 -11.09
CA PRO A 49 -18.61 8.63 -10.52
C PRO A 49 -19.08 8.03 -9.19
N GLU A 50 -19.94 8.73 -8.44
CA GLU A 50 -20.50 8.26 -7.17
C GLU A 50 -21.48 7.09 -7.33
N ASP A 51 -22.11 6.96 -8.50
CA ASP A 51 -23.14 5.96 -8.77
C ASP A 51 -22.57 4.65 -9.35
N GLN A 52 -21.27 4.62 -9.71
CA GLN A 52 -20.66 3.50 -10.41
C GLN A 52 -19.20 3.27 -10.00
N GLU A 53 -18.80 2.00 -9.90
CA GLU A 53 -17.42 1.60 -9.65
C GLU A 53 -16.93 0.70 -10.78
N ALA A 54 -15.81 1.08 -11.41
CA ALA A 54 -15.15 0.24 -12.40
C ALA A 54 -14.21 -0.76 -11.70
N VAL A 55 -14.50 -2.06 -11.86
CA VAL A 55 -13.73 -3.14 -11.24
C VAL A 55 -13.29 -4.18 -12.26
N VAL A 56 -12.02 -4.58 -12.19
CA VAL A 56 -11.49 -5.77 -12.87
C VAL A 56 -11.41 -6.88 -11.83
N VAL A 57 -12.06 -8.01 -12.09
CA VAL A 57 -12.00 -9.20 -11.24
C VAL A 57 -11.16 -10.27 -11.95
N MET A 58 -10.00 -10.59 -11.37
CA MET A 58 -9.19 -11.75 -11.76
C MET A 58 -9.61 -12.93 -10.89
N ARG A 59 -10.17 -13.96 -11.53
CA ARG A 59 -10.58 -15.19 -10.83
C ARG A 59 -9.41 -16.13 -10.61
N ALA A 60 -9.36 -16.76 -9.45
CA ALA A 60 -8.41 -17.83 -9.19
C ALA A 60 -8.60 -19.00 -10.17
N ALA A 61 -7.50 -19.67 -10.53
CA ALA A 61 -7.52 -20.83 -11.42
C ALA A 61 -7.90 -22.13 -10.69
N ASP A 62 -7.65 -22.19 -9.38
CA ASP A 62 -7.91 -23.32 -8.50
C ASP A 62 -8.71 -22.87 -7.27
N ALA A 63 -9.18 -23.86 -6.48
CA ALA A 63 -9.99 -23.61 -5.29
C ALA A 63 -9.18 -23.07 -4.09
N GLU A 64 -7.84 -23.10 -4.16
CA GLU A 64 -6.94 -22.62 -3.10
C GLU A 64 -6.53 -21.15 -3.31
N GLY A 65 -6.65 -20.65 -4.54
CA GLY A 65 -6.44 -19.26 -4.88
C GLY A 65 -7.59 -18.36 -4.41
N SER A 66 -7.30 -17.07 -4.31
CA SER A 66 -8.32 -16.06 -4.02
C SER A 66 -8.42 -15.11 -5.19
N ASP A 67 -9.64 -14.72 -5.50
CA ASP A 67 -9.91 -13.71 -6.50
C ASP A 67 -9.27 -12.38 -6.12
N VAL A 68 -8.84 -11.64 -7.14
CA VAL A 68 -8.29 -10.30 -6.97
C VAL A 68 -9.21 -9.31 -7.68
N GLN A 69 -9.60 -8.27 -6.95
CA GLN A 69 -10.36 -7.15 -7.49
C GLN A 69 -9.45 -5.93 -7.58
N ILE A 70 -9.45 -5.27 -8.73
CA ILE A 70 -8.75 -4.00 -8.96
C ILE A 70 -9.82 -2.97 -9.27
N LYS A 71 -9.95 -1.96 -8.42
CA LYS A 71 -10.89 -0.86 -8.54
C LYS A 71 -10.14 0.41 -8.88
N MET A 72 -10.59 1.08 -9.92
CA MET A 72 -9.97 2.30 -10.42
C MET A 72 -10.89 3.47 -10.05
N HIS A 73 -10.43 4.33 -9.15
CA HIS A 73 -11.08 5.60 -8.84
C HIS A 73 -10.29 6.75 -9.48
N SER A 74 -10.81 7.97 -9.35
CA SER A 74 -10.12 9.17 -9.81
C SER A 74 -8.96 9.58 -8.91
N ASP A 75 -9.08 9.30 -7.61
CA ASP A 75 -8.18 9.70 -6.53
C ASP A 75 -7.27 8.56 -6.03
N LYS A 76 -7.59 7.31 -6.40
CA LYS A 76 -6.88 6.14 -5.91
C LYS A 76 -7.09 4.89 -6.75
N ILE A 77 -6.20 3.93 -6.55
CA ILE A 77 -6.34 2.55 -7.01
C ILE A 77 -6.51 1.66 -5.77
N VAL A 78 -7.51 0.78 -5.79
CA VAL A 78 -7.74 -0.18 -4.70
C VAL A 78 -7.63 -1.59 -5.24
N ILE A 79 -6.70 -2.37 -4.70
CA ILE A 79 -6.58 -3.81 -4.97
C ILE A 79 -7.02 -4.58 -3.73
N ARG A 80 -7.95 -5.50 -3.89
CA ARG A 80 -8.45 -6.36 -2.81
C ARG A 80 -8.30 -7.82 -3.18
N ARG A 81 -7.92 -8.63 -2.19
CA ARG A 81 -7.89 -10.08 -2.27
C ARG A 81 -8.55 -10.67 -1.03
N ASP A 82 -9.47 -11.61 -1.22
CA ASP A 82 -10.17 -12.25 -0.10
C ASP A 82 -9.39 -13.48 0.36
N ARG A 83 -8.41 -13.25 1.24
CA ARG A 83 -7.49 -14.28 1.74
C ARG A 83 -7.07 -14.00 3.18
N ASP A 84 -6.94 -15.08 3.95
CA ASP A 84 -6.50 -15.01 5.34
C ASP A 84 -4.98 -14.78 5.50
N LEU A 85 -4.18 -15.31 4.58
CA LEU A 85 -2.72 -15.25 4.62
C LEU A 85 -2.11 -14.45 3.46
N GLY A 86 -1.17 -13.58 3.81
CA GLY A 86 -0.50 -12.63 2.94
C GLY A 86 -1.24 -11.30 2.83
N TRP A 87 -1.02 -10.61 1.72
CA TRP A 87 -1.69 -9.33 1.47
C TRP A 87 -3.17 -9.55 1.11
N SER A 88 -4.03 -8.71 1.66
CA SER A 88 -5.49 -8.70 1.41
C SER A 88 -5.98 -7.37 0.83
N GLY A 89 -5.19 -6.30 0.97
CA GLY A 89 -5.53 -4.98 0.48
C GLY A 89 -4.30 -4.16 0.10
N LEU A 90 -4.42 -3.40 -0.98
CA LEU A 90 -3.50 -2.35 -1.39
C LEU A 90 -4.34 -1.13 -1.79
N ILE A 91 -4.01 0.04 -1.25
CA ILE A 91 -4.57 1.32 -1.67
C ILE A 91 -3.39 2.19 -2.08
N ILE A 92 -3.46 2.76 -3.27
CA ILE A 92 -2.50 3.73 -3.77
C ILE A 92 -3.28 5.01 -4.03
N ASP A 93 -2.98 6.06 -3.28
CA ASP A 93 -3.54 7.40 -3.48
C ASP A 93 -2.42 8.44 -3.64
N ASP A 94 -2.79 9.71 -3.79
CA ASP A 94 -1.83 10.82 -4.01
C ASP A 94 -0.91 11.09 -2.81
N HIS A 95 -1.22 10.55 -1.63
CA HIS A 95 -0.55 10.87 -0.39
C HIS A 95 0.20 9.68 0.20
N GLN A 96 -0.19 8.45 -0.10
CA GLN A 96 0.41 7.27 0.51
C GLN A 96 0.08 5.99 -0.27
N ILE A 97 0.86 4.96 0.02
CA ILE A 97 0.53 3.57 -0.27
C ILE A 97 0.16 2.89 1.04
N GLN A 98 -1.02 2.28 1.11
CA GLN A 98 -1.44 1.46 2.25
C GLN A 98 -1.55 -0.01 1.85
N ILE A 99 -0.92 -0.89 2.61
CA ILE A 99 -0.89 -2.34 2.39
C ILE A 99 -1.45 -3.03 3.63
N LYS A 100 -2.37 -3.96 3.45
CA LYS A 100 -2.88 -4.83 4.53
C LYS A 100 -2.32 -6.24 4.34
N VAL A 101 -1.56 -6.73 5.32
CA VAL A 101 -0.91 -8.06 5.30
C VAL A 101 -1.12 -8.72 6.66
N ASP A 102 -1.77 -9.88 6.72
CA ASP A 102 -1.92 -10.67 7.96
C ASP A 102 -2.36 -9.85 9.19
N GLY A 103 -3.35 -8.96 9.02
CA GLY A 103 -3.84 -8.05 10.08
C GLY A 103 -2.94 -6.85 10.40
N THR A 104 -1.75 -6.78 9.80
CA THR A 104 -0.83 -5.63 9.85
C THR A 104 -1.21 -4.61 8.77
N VAL A 105 -1.15 -3.33 9.13
CA VAL A 105 -1.28 -2.21 8.20
C VAL A 105 0.10 -1.59 8.00
N ILE A 106 0.54 -1.52 6.76
CA ILE A 106 1.78 -0.86 6.35
C ILE A 106 1.38 0.38 5.54
N ARG A 107 1.84 1.55 5.96
CA ARG A 107 1.72 2.82 5.25
C ARG A 107 3.10 3.21 4.73
N ILE A 108 3.17 3.66 3.49
CA ILE A 108 4.37 4.21 2.87
C ILE A 108 4.02 5.64 2.43
N ASP A 109 4.71 6.60 3.02
CA ASP A 109 4.54 8.03 2.77
C ASP A 109 5.45 8.47 1.58
N PRO A 110 5.19 9.63 0.93
CA PRO A 110 5.83 10.00 -0.34
C PRO A 110 7.33 10.31 -0.22
N ASP A 111 7.78 10.63 0.99
CA ASP A 111 9.18 10.84 1.34
C ASP A 111 9.96 9.53 1.59
N GLY A 112 9.29 8.38 1.42
CA GLY A 112 9.84 7.06 1.69
C GLY A 112 9.67 6.60 3.13
N GLY A 113 9.02 7.39 3.99
CA GLY A 113 8.67 6.98 5.34
C GLY A 113 7.77 5.74 5.34
N VAL A 114 7.97 4.85 6.30
CA VAL A 114 7.20 3.61 6.44
C VAL A 114 6.66 3.51 7.86
N VAL A 115 5.34 3.34 7.97
CA VAL A 115 4.67 3.07 9.24
C VAL A 115 4.06 1.69 9.21
N VAL A 116 4.47 0.83 10.15
CA VAL A 116 3.93 -0.51 10.34
C VAL A 116 3.14 -0.55 11.64
N GLU A 117 1.85 -0.85 11.54
CA GLU A 117 0.92 -0.96 12.67
C GLU A 117 0.40 -2.39 12.77
N ARG A 118 0.56 -2.99 13.95
CA ARG A 118 0.03 -4.31 14.28
C ARG A 118 -0.41 -4.32 15.74
N ASP A 119 -1.70 -4.58 15.97
CA ASP A 119 -2.31 -4.58 17.29
C ASP A 119 -2.04 -3.25 18.03
N SER A 120 -1.34 -3.28 19.16
CA SER A 120 -0.92 -2.11 19.94
C SER A 120 0.53 -1.69 19.69
N GLN A 121 1.16 -2.23 18.64
CA GLN A 121 2.55 -1.95 18.29
C GLN A 121 2.62 -1.12 17.01
N LYS A 122 3.53 -0.13 17.02
CA LYS A 122 3.76 0.76 15.89
C LYS A 122 5.25 0.94 15.65
N THR A 123 5.70 0.79 14.42
CA THR A 123 7.07 1.11 14.01
C THR A 123 7.03 2.14 12.90
N HIS A 124 7.75 3.24 13.09
CA HIS A 124 7.99 4.27 12.09
C HIS A 124 9.44 4.15 11.64
N LEU A 125 9.63 4.14 10.34
CA LEU A 125 10.88 4.49 9.68
C LEU A 125 10.60 5.82 8.99
N GLU A 126 11.25 6.89 9.43
CA GLU A 126 11.09 8.20 8.80
C GLU A 126 11.87 8.25 7.48
N GLY A 127 11.49 9.15 6.56
CA GLY A 127 12.22 9.34 5.30
C GLY A 127 13.69 9.76 5.49
N THR A 128 14.04 10.27 6.67
CA THR A 128 15.41 10.60 7.10
C THR A 128 16.24 9.37 7.50
N GLY A 129 15.61 8.21 7.70
CA GLY A 129 16.25 6.96 8.14
C GLY A 129 16.09 6.67 9.64
N GLU A 130 15.55 7.59 10.44
CA GLU A 130 15.33 7.39 11.88
C GLU A 130 14.21 6.36 12.12
N ILE A 131 14.37 5.54 13.16
CA ILE A 131 13.38 4.51 13.52
C ILE A 131 12.78 4.81 14.88
N PHE A 132 11.45 4.82 14.95
CA PHE A 132 10.70 4.89 16.20
C PHE A 132 9.86 3.66 16.36
N ARG A 133 10.05 2.89 17.43
CA ARG A 133 9.19 1.74 17.76
C ARG A 133 8.46 1.99 19.06
N PHE A 134 7.16 1.84 19.01
CA PHE A 134 6.25 1.99 20.13
C PHE A 134 5.57 0.66 20.40
N THR A 135 5.64 0.23 21.66
CA THR A 135 4.80 -0.82 22.25
C THR A 135 4.08 -0.21 23.46
N PRO A 136 3.10 -0.91 24.07
CA PRO A 136 2.41 -0.39 25.25
C PRO A 136 3.35 0.07 26.37
N ASP A 137 4.46 -0.65 26.56
CA ASP A 137 5.35 -0.45 27.72
C ASP A 137 6.69 0.19 27.37
N THR A 138 6.97 0.44 26.08
CA THR A 138 8.29 0.85 25.63
C THR A 138 8.25 1.73 24.39
N LYS A 139 9.07 2.77 24.40
CA LYS A 139 9.45 3.56 23.23
C LYS A 139 10.92 3.33 22.92
N ILE A 140 11.23 3.01 21.68
CA ILE A 140 12.59 2.86 21.17
C ILE A 140 12.79 3.89 20.07
N VAL A 141 13.94 4.54 20.07
CA VAL A 141 14.37 5.47 19.01
C VAL A 141 15.75 5.04 18.55
N VAL A 142 15.98 5.01 17.24
CA VAL A 142 17.28 4.73 16.61
C VAL A 142 17.59 5.86 15.63
N SER A 143 18.80 6.41 15.69
CA SER A 143 19.25 7.41 14.73
C SER A 143 19.37 6.83 13.32
N ALA A 144 19.30 7.70 12.31
CA ALA A 144 19.38 7.30 10.91
C ALA A 144 20.66 6.51 10.54
N ASP A 145 21.77 6.80 11.21
CA ASP A 145 23.05 6.11 11.03
C ASP A 145 23.20 4.83 11.88
N GLY A 146 22.22 4.53 12.73
CA GLY A 146 22.27 3.43 13.70
C GLY A 146 23.29 3.61 14.84
N GLY A 147 24.01 4.74 14.88
CA GLY A 147 25.07 4.98 15.87
C GLY A 147 24.54 5.28 17.26
N ARG A 148 23.27 5.71 17.38
CA ARG A 148 22.63 6.05 18.65
C ARG A 148 21.28 5.37 18.74
N MET A 149 20.96 4.90 19.94
CA MET A 149 19.66 4.32 20.26
C MET A 149 19.23 4.78 21.65
N SER A 150 17.94 4.96 21.87
CA SER A 150 17.38 5.10 23.21
C SER A 150 16.20 4.18 23.40
N ARG A 151 16.05 3.67 24.62
CA ARG A 151 14.90 2.91 25.07
C ARG A 151 14.32 3.60 26.29
N GLU A 152 13.03 3.86 26.25
CA GLU A 152 12.28 4.49 27.33
C GLU A 152 11.13 3.58 27.74
N THR A 153 10.99 3.36 29.04
CA THR A 153 9.84 2.71 29.67
C THR A 153 9.20 3.69 30.67
N ASP A 154 8.17 3.24 31.37
CA ASP A 154 7.56 4.03 32.46
C ASP A 154 8.53 4.30 33.62
N VAL A 155 9.52 3.43 33.81
CA VAL A 155 10.41 3.46 34.98
C VAL A 155 11.86 3.78 34.66
N THR A 156 12.29 3.59 33.41
CA THR A 156 13.69 3.76 33.01
C THR A 156 13.83 4.49 31.69
N PHE A 157 14.98 5.15 31.54
CA PHE A 157 15.50 5.67 30.29
C PHE A 157 16.92 5.14 30.10
N ASP A 158 17.15 4.45 28.99
CA ASP A 158 18.46 3.93 28.58
C ASP A 158 18.87 4.59 27.26
N GLY A 159 20.08 5.13 27.20
CA GLY A 159 20.70 5.69 26.00
C GLY A 159 21.96 4.91 25.65
N PHE A 160 22.06 4.49 24.39
CA PHE A 160 23.17 3.74 23.82
C PHE A 160 23.85 4.60 22.78
N THR A 161 25.15 4.80 22.93
CA THR A 161 25.98 5.62 22.04
C THR A 161 27.31 4.90 21.79
N PRO A 162 28.11 5.33 20.80
CA PRO A 162 29.43 4.74 20.56
C PRO A 162 30.37 4.88 21.77
N ASP A 163 30.16 5.92 22.58
CA ASP A 163 30.97 6.23 23.76
C ASP A 163 30.53 5.47 25.02
N GLY A 164 29.44 4.69 24.94
CA GLY A 164 28.93 3.87 26.03
C GLY A 164 27.43 4.00 26.27
N VAL A 165 27.00 3.47 27.42
CA VAL A 165 25.59 3.35 27.82
C VAL A 165 25.31 4.26 29.02
N ILE A 166 24.22 5.01 28.95
CA ILE A 166 23.69 5.82 30.04
C ILE A 166 22.33 5.23 30.43
N SER A 167 22.13 4.94 31.73
CA SER A 167 20.84 4.49 32.25
C SER A 167 20.39 5.39 33.40
N ARG A 168 19.12 5.79 33.39
CA ARG A 168 18.49 6.61 34.43
C ARG A 168 17.14 6.02 34.81
N ARG A 169 16.86 6.00 36.10
CA ARG A 169 15.52 5.71 36.63
C ARG A 169 14.71 7.01 36.66
N LYS A 170 13.43 6.91 36.32
CA LYS A 170 12.46 8.01 36.44
C LYS A 170 11.95 8.14 37.87
#